data_AF-A0A9R1X7N6-F1
#
_entry.id   AF-A0A9R1X7N6-F1
#
_cell.length_a   1.000
_cell.length_b   1.000
_cell.length_c   1.000
_cell.angle_alpha   90.00
_cell.angle_beta   90.00
_cell.angle_gamma   90.00
#
_symmetry.space_group_name_H-M   'P 1'
#
loop_
_entity.id
_entity.type
_entity.pdbx_description
1 polymer ?
#
loop_
_entity_poly.entity_id
_entity_poly.type
_entity_poly.pdbx_seq_one_letter_code
_entity_poly.pdbx_strand_id
1 'polypeptide(L)'
;MVWRILGRIATSLLFPAFESWLVAEHNKRGIEQQWLSITFSKAIFLRNGLVAILAGLFGNLLVGSLAMGPVAPFDAASIFLAIGMAIIISSWTENYGDSSKNKDLMTQFRGATVAIASGLSLSLIHIQEKHEESKVAIL
;
A
#
# COMPACT_ATOMS: atom_id res chain seq x y z
N MET A 1 -22.57 12.91 0.20
CA MET A 1 -21.59 12.45 -0.81
C MET A 1 -20.15 12.59 -0.37
N VAL A 2 -19.78 13.69 0.30
CA VAL A 2 -18.43 13.95 0.84
C VAL A 2 -17.87 12.74 1.62
N TRP A 3 -18.60 12.21 2.59
CA TRP A 3 -18.17 11.04 3.39
C TRP A 3 -17.87 9.78 2.56
N ARG A 4 -18.57 9.58 1.43
CA ARG A 4 -18.30 8.43 0.53
C ARG A 4 -16.96 8.60 -0.19
N ILE A 5 -16.63 9.82 -0.59
CA ILE A 5 -15.36 10.13 -1.27
C ILE A 5 -14.22 10.00 -0.26
N LEU A 6 -14.35 10.61 0.92
CA LEU A 6 -13.33 10.51 1.97
C LEU A 6 -13.12 9.06 2.41
N GLY A 7 -14.18 8.28 2.58
CA GLY A 7 -14.07 6.85 2.92
C GLY A 7 -13.30 6.06 1.87
N ARG A 8 -13.53 6.33 0.58
CA ARG A 8 -12.77 5.67 -0.51
C ARG A 8 -11.30 6.08 -0.50
N ILE A 9 -11.00 7.35 -0.30
CA ILE A 9 -9.61 7.85 -0.22
C ILE A 9 -8.89 7.22 0.98
N ALA A 10 -9.55 7.14 2.14
CA ALA A 10 -8.99 6.51 3.34
C ALA A 10 -8.63 5.05 3.08
N THR A 11 -9.52 4.27 2.46
CA THR A 11 -9.23 2.86 2.09
C THR A 11 -8.09 2.75 1.09
N SER A 12 -7.99 3.67 0.12
CA SER A 12 -6.87 3.69 -0.83
C SER A 12 -5.52 3.98 -0.19
N LEU A 13 -5.49 4.70 0.94
CA LEU A 13 -4.26 5.02 1.66
C LEU A 13 -3.91 4.00 2.74
N LEU A 14 -4.90 3.32 3.30
CA LEU A 14 -4.74 2.43 4.46
C LEU A 14 -3.67 1.35 4.23
N PHE A 15 -3.64 0.74 3.04
CA PHE A 15 -2.66 -0.30 2.72
C PHE A 15 -1.32 0.25 2.25
N PRO A 16 -1.23 1.14 1.25
CA PRO A 16 0.06 1.61 0.75
C PRO A 16 0.84 2.42 1.79
N ALA A 17 0.15 3.21 2.63
CA ALA A 17 0.80 3.96 3.70
C ALA A 17 1.36 3.01 4.78
N PHE A 18 0.61 1.99 5.17
CA PHE A 18 1.06 0.97 6.12
C PHE A 18 2.24 0.16 5.57
N GLU A 19 2.16 -0.30 4.32
CA GLU A 19 3.24 -1.05 3.67
C GLU A 19 4.53 -0.23 3.60
N SER A 20 4.43 1.05 3.21
CA SER A 20 5.57 1.96 3.14
C SER A 20 6.21 2.19 4.52
N TRP A 21 5.40 2.37 5.56
CA TRP A 21 5.89 2.49 6.93
C TRP A 21 6.58 1.21 7.39
N LEU A 22 5.98 0.04 7.14
CA LEU A 22 6.54 -1.26 7.53
C LEU A 22 7.91 -1.49 6.89
N VAL A 23 8.05 -1.17 5.59
CA VAL A 23 9.33 -1.25 4.86
C VAL A 23 10.37 -0.30 5.48
N ALA A 24 9.99 0.94 5.79
CA ALA A 24 10.90 1.91 6.40
C ALA A 24 11.38 1.47 7.79
N GLU A 25 10.48 0.96 8.63
CA GLU A 25 10.79 0.46 9.97
C GLU A 25 11.67 -0.82 9.90
N HIS A 26 11.38 -1.71 8.96
CA HIS A 26 12.16 -2.91 8.70
C HIS A 26 13.59 -2.58 8.26
N ASN A 27 13.75 -1.61 7.36
CA ASN A 27 15.05 -1.09 6.93
C ASN A 27 15.83 -0.43 8.07
N LYS A 28 15.16 0.33 8.96
CA LYS A 28 15.80 0.92 10.14
C LYS A 28 16.36 -0.13 11.10
N ARG A 29 15.67 -1.27 11.23
CA ARG A 29 16.06 -2.36 12.15
C ARG A 29 17.02 -3.36 11.52
N GLY A 30 17.33 -3.24 10.23
CA GLY A 30 18.27 -4.12 9.52
C GLY A 30 17.80 -5.58 9.43
N ILE A 31 16.48 -5.83 9.46
CA ILE A 31 15.92 -7.18 9.44
C ILE A 31 15.97 -7.73 8.00
N GLU A 32 16.23 -9.03 7.81
CA GLU A 32 16.26 -9.63 6.46
C GLU A 32 14.90 -9.54 5.74
N GLN A 33 14.96 -9.33 4.41
CA GLN A 33 13.80 -9.14 3.52
C GLN A 33 12.80 -10.32 3.56
N GLN A 34 13.25 -11.54 3.87
CA GLN A 34 12.40 -12.73 3.93
C GLN A 34 11.30 -12.62 5.00
N TRP A 35 11.60 -12.02 6.15
CA TRP A 35 10.63 -11.85 7.24
C TRP A 35 9.57 -10.79 6.92
N LEU A 36 9.94 -9.79 6.10
CA LEU A 36 9.01 -8.78 5.61
C LEU A 36 7.96 -9.42 4.69
N SER A 37 8.40 -10.25 3.73
CA SER A 37 7.50 -10.94 2.80
C SER A 37 6.56 -11.92 3.52
N ILE A 38 7.04 -12.63 4.54
CA ILE A 38 6.20 -13.53 5.34
C ILE A 38 5.16 -12.74 6.15
N THR A 39 5.56 -11.60 6.72
CA THR A 39 4.66 -10.70 7.45
C THR A 39 3.55 -10.16 6.55
N PHE A 40 3.90 -9.69 5.34
CA PHE A 40 2.90 -9.23 4.37
C PHE A 40 1.94 -10.34 3.95
N SER A 41 2.44 -11.53 3.61
CA SER A 41 1.59 -12.66 3.24
C SER A 41 0.62 -13.04 4.35
N LYS A 42 1.07 -13.09 5.61
CA LYS A 42 0.18 -13.35 6.75
C LYS A 42 -0.84 -12.23 6.95
N ALA A 43 -0.44 -10.96 6.86
CA ALA A 43 -1.33 -9.82 7.00
C ALA A 43 -2.43 -9.81 5.93
N ILE A 44 -2.08 -10.07 4.67
CA ILE A 44 -3.03 -10.16 3.56
C ILE A 44 -3.98 -11.33 3.75
N PHE A 45 -3.48 -12.51 4.13
CA PHE A 45 -4.30 -13.71 4.35
C PHE A 45 -5.33 -13.50 5.46
N LEU A 46 -4.90 -12.97 6.61
CA LEU A 46 -5.79 -12.69 7.74
C LEU A 46 -6.83 -11.63 7.39
N ARG A 47 -6.44 -10.57 6.69
CA ARG A 47 -7.35 -9.48 6.29
C ARG A 47 -8.39 -9.94 5.27
N ASN A 48 -7.95 -10.56 4.18
CA ASN A 48 -8.82 -10.89 3.06
C ASN A 48 -9.74 -12.08 3.37
N GLY A 49 -9.29 -13.01 4.22
CA GLY A 49 -10.07 -14.18 4.63
C GLY A 49 -10.80 -13.95 5.94
N LEU A 50 -10.08 -14.11 7.05
CA LEU A 50 -10.65 -14.20 8.39
C LEU A 50 -11.42 -12.92 8.79
N VAL A 51 -10.80 -11.75 8.63
CA VAL A 51 -11.40 -10.48 9.02
C VAL A 51 -12.63 -10.16 8.15
N ALA A 52 -12.60 -10.49 6.85
CA ALA A 52 -13.74 -10.27 5.95
C ALA A 52 -14.97 -11.10 6.37
N ILE A 53 -14.77 -12.37 6.70
CA ILE A 53 -15.85 -13.26 7.15
C ILE A 53 -16.42 -12.78 8.48
N LEU A 54 -15.55 -12.46 9.45
CA LEU A 54 -15.98 -11.96 10.76
C LEU A 54 -16.70 -10.62 10.67
N ALA A 55 -16.23 -9.69 9.84
CA ALA A 55 -16.87 -8.40 9.63
C ALA A 55 -18.26 -8.55 8.98
N GLY A 56 -18.40 -9.47 8.03
CA GLY A 56 -19.70 -9.78 7.41
C GLY A 56 -20.69 -10.38 8.41
N LEU A 57 -20.25 -11.34 9.23
CA LEU A 57 -21.07 -11.93 10.28
C LEU A 57 -21.46 -10.90 11.34
N PHE A 58 -20.49 -10.08 11.79
CA PHE A 58 -20.73 -9.03 12.78
C PHE A 58 -21.72 -7.98 12.26
N GLY A 59 -21.58 -7.53 11.02
CA GLY A 59 -22.53 -6.62 10.38
C GLY A 59 -23.95 -7.21 10.30
N ASN A 60 -24.06 -8.50 9.96
CA ASN A 60 -25.34 -9.20 9.91
C ASN A 60 -25.99 -9.33 11.30
N LEU A 61 -25.20 -9.63 12.34
CA LEU A 61 -25.68 -9.68 13.72
C LEU A 61 -26.11 -8.29 14.22
N LEU A 62 -25.37 -7.25 13.88
CA LEU A 62 -25.67 -5.88 14.32
C LEU A 62 -26.98 -5.36 13.73
N VAL A 63 -27.26 -5.67 12.46
CA VAL A 63 -28.53 -5.31 11.81
C VAL A 63 -29.66 -6.24 12.25
N GLY A 64 -29.40 -7.55 12.32
CA GLY A 64 -30.42 -8.57 12.59
C GLY A 64 -30.85 -8.68 14.05
N SER A 65 -29.92 -8.60 15.02
CA SER A 65 -30.21 -8.84 16.44
C SER A 65 -30.51 -7.57 17.25
N LEU A 66 -29.98 -6.41 16.85
CA LEU A 66 -30.17 -5.14 17.57
C LEU A 66 -31.20 -4.20 16.91
N ALA A 67 -31.74 -4.56 15.74
CA ALA A 67 -32.71 -3.79 14.96
C ALA A 67 -32.34 -2.29 14.77
N MET A 68 -31.05 -1.93 14.83
CA MET A 68 -30.56 -0.55 14.81
C MET A 68 -30.62 0.15 13.44
N GLY A 69 -31.41 -0.40 12.51
CA GLY A 69 -31.53 0.10 11.15
C GLY A 69 -30.26 -0.05 10.31
N PRO A 70 -30.32 0.30 9.02
CA PRO A 70 -29.23 0.08 8.05
C PRO A 70 -27.97 0.93 8.31
N VAL A 71 -28.00 1.84 9.29
CA VAL A 71 -26.88 2.76 9.59
C VAL A 71 -25.94 2.18 10.68
N ALA A 72 -26.41 1.22 11.48
CA ALA A 72 -25.67 0.65 12.61
C ALA A 72 -24.25 0.11 12.28
N PRO A 73 -24.03 -0.60 11.15
CA PRO A 73 -22.70 -1.10 10.81
C PRO A 73 -21.69 0.01 10.54
N PHE A 74 -22.17 1.16 10.04
CA PHE A 74 -21.32 2.31 9.74
C PHE A 74 -20.85 3.00 11.02
N ASP A 75 -21.74 3.16 11.99
CA ASP A 75 -21.40 3.75 13.28
C ASP A 75 -20.45 2.86 14.09
N ALA A 76 -20.68 1.54 14.08
CA ALA A 76 -19.76 0.58 14.70
C ALA A 76 -18.36 0.62 14.06
N ALA A 77 -18.28 0.68 12.73
CA ALA A 77 -17.01 0.83 12.03
C ALA A 77 -16.31 2.15 12.36
N SER A 78 -17.05 3.24 12.54
CA SER A 78 -16.49 4.55 12.90
C SER A 78 -15.85 4.53 14.29
N ILE A 79 -16.51 3.93 15.29
CA ILE A 79 -15.97 3.77 16.65
C ILE A 79 -14.72 2.88 16.62
N PHE A 80 -14.76 1.77 15.89
CA PHE A 80 -13.62 0.86 15.76
C PHE A 80 -12.41 1.57 15.13
N LEU A 81 -12.64 2.39 14.09
CA LEU A 81 -11.59 3.15 13.43
C LEU A 81 -11.01 4.25 14.35
N ALA A 82 -11.85 4.90 15.16
CA ALA A 82 -11.40 5.92 16.12
C ALA A 82 -10.48 5.31 17.20
N ILE A 83 -10.82 4.12 17.70
CA ILE A 83 -9.95 3.37 18.63
C ILE A 83 -8.63 3.00 17.94
N GLY A 84 -8.69 2.47 16.72
CA GLY A 84 -7.49 2.15 15.94
C GLY A 84 -6.59 3.37 15.73
N MET A 85 -7.17 4.53 15.41
CA MET A 85 -6.45 5.79 15.29
C MET A 85 -5.76 6.20 16.61
N ALA A 86 -6.46 6.10 17.74
CA ALA A 86 -5.87 6.41 19.05
C ALA A 86 -4.68 5.48 19.39
N ILE A 87 -4.80 4.19 19.08
CA ILE A 87 -3.72 3.22 19.26
C ILE A 87 -2.53 3.59 18.36
N ILE A 88 -2.77 3.89 17.09
CA ILE A 88 -1.70 4.29 16.16
C ILE A 88 -0.97 5.53 16.67
N ILE A 89 -1.70 6.58 17.05
CA ILE A 89 -1.09 7.83 17.56
C ILE A 89 -0.24 7.56 18.82
N SER A 90 -0.70 6.67 19.71
CA SER A 90 0.04 6.35 20.94
C SER A 90 1.22 5.39 20.75
N SER A 91 1.13 4.47 19.79
CA SER A 91 2.08 3.37 19.62
C SER A 91 3.11 3.63 18.51
N TRP A 92 2.81 4.48 17.53
CA TRP A 92 3.74 4.81 16.45
C TRP A 92 4.65 5.96 16.87
N THR A 93 5.95 5.66 16.96
CA THR A 93 6.97 6.70 17.01
C THR A 93 6.99 7.43 15.67
N GLU A 94 6.93 8.76 15.71
CA GLU A 94 6.72 9.59 14.54
C GLU A 94 7.95 9.53 13.63
N ASN A 95 7.88 8.73 12.57
CA ASN A 95 8.93 8.60 11.59
C ASN A 95 8.86 9.77 10.60
N TYR A 96 9.26 10.96 11.03
CA TYR A 96 9.52 12.06 10.12
C TYR A 96 10.65 11.60 9.18
N GLY A 97 10.31 11.39 7.92
CA GLY A 97 11.29 11.16 6.88
C GLY A 97 12.38 12.22 6.96
N ASP A 98 13.63 11.80 6.74
CA ASP A 98 14.83 12.61 6.87
C ASP A 98 14.64 13.98 6.18
N SER A 99 14.48 15.05 6.98
CA SER A 99 14.15 16.41 6.49
C SER A 99 15.26 17.01 5.62
N SER A 100 16.41 16.34 5.56
CA SER A 100 17.60 16.72 4.80
C SER A 100 17.44 16.60 3.28
N LYS A 101 16.40 15.92 2.77
CA LYS A 101 16.13 15.80 1.33
C LYS A 101 14.70 16.18 1.00
N ASN A 102 14.38 17.47 1.14
CA ASN A 102 13.28 18.09 0.39
C ASN A 102 13.65 18.11 -1.11
N LYS A 103 13.71 16.93 -1.72
CA LYS A 103 13.78 16.78 -3.17
C LYS A 103 12.35 16.98 -3.64
N ASP A 104 12.08 18.22 -4.02
CA ASP A 104 10.85 18.69 -4.65
C ASP A 104 10.20 17.57 -5.49
N LEU A 105 8.92 17.28 -5.26
CA LEU A 105 8.21 16.16 -5.90
C LEU A 105 8.37 16.19 -7.42
N MET A 106 8.38 17.41 -7.98
CA MET A 106 8.61 17.67 -9.39
C MET A 106 9.97 17.13 -9.88
N THR A 107 10.99 17.20 -9.05
CA THR A 107 12.34 16.67 -9.33
C THR A 107 12.35 15.14 -9.30
N GLN A 108 11.58 14.51 -8.42
CA GLN A 108 11.44 13.05 -8.39
C GLN A 108 10.66 12.53 -9.60
N PHE A 109 9.57 13.20 -9.98
CA PHE A 109 8.83 12.85 -11.20
C PHE A 109 9.70 13.04 -12.44
N ARG A 110 10.42 14.16 -12.58
CA ARG A 110 11.36 14.36 -13.69
C ARG A 110 12.45 13.29 -13.72
N GLY A 111 13.05 12.95 -12.58
CA GLY A 111 14.05 11.89 -12.48
C GLY A 111 13.50 10.52 -12.88
N ALA A 112 12.29 10.18 -12.45
CA ALA A 112 11.61 8.94 -12.83
C ALA A 112 11.28 8.90 -14.32
N THR A 113 10.79 9.99 -14.91
CA THR A 113 10.52 10.08 -16.36
C THR A 113 11.80 9.90 -17.18
N VAL A 114 12.91 10.51 -16.75
CA VAL A 114 14.22 10.36 -17.41
C VAL A 114 14.74 8.92 -17.27
N ALA A 115 14.61 8.30 -16.11
CA ALA A 115 15.01 6.90 -15.90
C ALA A 115 14.23 5.94 -16.80
N ILE A 116 12.91 6.12 -16.91
CA ILE A 116 12.05 5.31 -17.80
C ILE A 116 12.45 5.52 -19.27
N ALA A 117 12.70 6.76 -19.70
CA ALA A 117 13.13 7.06 -21.06
C ALA A 117 14.50 6.42 -21.39
N SER A 118 15.44 6.47 -20.45
CA SER A 118 16.76 5.84 -20.63
C SER A 118 16.65 4.30 -20.71
N GLY A 119 15.80 3.69 -19.89
CA GLY A 119 15.56 2.24 -19.95
C GLY A 119 14.95 1.78 -21.28
N LEU A 120 14.01 2.57 -21.82
CA LEU A 120 13.41 2.30 -23.13
C LEU A 120 14.44 2.41 -24.26
N SER A 121 15.30 3.44 -24.20
CA SER A 121 16.35 3.65 -25.20
C SER A 121 17.40 2.53 -25.20
N LEU A 122 17.83 2.07 -24.01
CA LEU A 122 18.74 0.93 -23.87
C LEU A 122 18.13 -0.39 -24.38
N SER A 123 16.83 -0.59 -24.15
CA SER A 123 16.13 -1.79 -24.64
C SER A 123 16.02 -1.81 -26.16
N LEU A 124 15.82 -0.64 -26.79
CA LEU A 124 15.78 -0.52 -28.24
C LEU A 124 17.13 -0.80 -28.88
N ILE A 125 18.23 -0.32 -28.28
CA ILE A 125 19.58 -0.60 -28.76
C ILE A 125 19.87 -2.12 -28.72
N HIS A 126 19.54 -2.79 -27.62
CA HIS A 126 19.70 -4.25 -27.52
C HIS A 126 18.87 -5.03 -28.56
N ILE A 127 17.67 -4.55 -28.91
CA ILE A 127 16.84 -5.17 -29.95
C ILE A 127 17.45 -4.97 -31.34
N GLN A 128 18.02 -3.79 -31.62
CA GLN A 128 18.71 -3.53 -32.89
C GLN A 128 19.98 -4.39 -33.02
N GLU A 129 20.80 -4.47 -31.98
CA GLU A 129 22.01 -5.29 -31.95
C GLU A 129 21.71 -6.77 -32.21
N LYS A 130 20.69 -7.31 -31.53
CA LYS A 130 20.26 -8.71 -31.72
C LYS A 130 19.72 -8.98 -33.14
N HIS A 131 19.11 -7.98 -33.76
CA HIS A 131 18.62 -8.08 -35.14
C HIS A 131 19.78 -8.01 -36.16
N GLU A 132 20.84 -7.25 -35.87
CA GLU A 132 22.06 -7.19 -36.68
C GLU A 132 22.81 -8.54 -36.64
N GLU A 133 23.03 -9.12 -35.45
CA GLU A 133 23.68 -10.43 -35.31
C GLU A 133 22.92 -11.55 -36.01
N SER A 134 21.58 -11.49 -35.96
CA SER A 134 20.74 -12.49 -36.62
C SER A 134 20.80 -12.40 -38.15
N LYS A 135 21.24 -11.29 -38.75
CA LYS A 135 21.48 -11.20 -40.20
C LYS A 135 22.85 -11.75 -40.59
N VAL A 136 23.86 -11.55 -39.74
CA VAL A 136 25.22 -12.05 -39.96
C VAL A 136 25.29 -13.57 -39.85
N ALA A 137 24.46 -14.18 -38.99
CA ALA A 137 24.42 -15.64 -38.82
C ALA A 137 23.75 -16.44 -39.96
N ILE A 138 23.14 -15.76 -40.95
CA ILE A 138 22.40 -16.39 -42.08
C ILE A 138 23.20 -16.27 -43.40
N LEU A 139 24.41 -15.70 -43.35
CA LEU A 139 25.41 -15.68 -44.43
C LEU A 139 26.56 -16.64 -44.12
#